data_AF-A0A351F859-F1
#
_entry.id   AF-A0A351F859-F1
#
_cell.length_a   1.000
_cell.length_b   1.000
_cell.length_c   1.000
_cell.angle_alpha   90.00
_cell.angle_beta   90.00
_cell.angle_gamma   90.00
#
_symmetry.space_group_name_H-M   'P 1'
#
loop_
_entity.id
_entity.type
_entity.pdbx_description
1 polymer ?
#
loop_
_entity_poly.entity_id
_entity_poly.type
_entity_poly.pdbx_seq_one_letter_code
_entity_poly.pdbx_strand_id
1 'polypeptide(L)'
;MYSLYIPKYQNERGEFLITKVIREYTERAPELNCILSSPGYLSNKINTIDLFVDKMCGSVLHRSPLAIGLFNGMNGNNPLGKTTIVEYHNMRFREYGINALTINCKKQKDHRKMMFFIYEPGNYSQEIKMLNNNSGDKTDFIDWYINSIKVKGILIGSSNQSHNTYFSYDASKGEADLLMFTDEIFAKHMINRINLGSNYPNDNFDGCVLSKSIAGCIDDGEDYLNSILKDFLLNNIL
;
A
#
# COMPACT_ATOMS: atom_id res chain seq x y z
N MET A 1 13.75 -12.21 3.25
CA MET A 1 13.28 -10.95 2.61
C MET A 1 13.85 -10.74 1.19
N TYR A 2 13.00 -10.24 0.31
CA TYR A 2 13.29 -9.80 -1.06
C TYR A 2 13.01 -8.30 -1.20
N SER A 3 13.69 -7.65 -2.14
CA SER A 3 13.45 -6.26 -2.50
C SER A 3 13.37 -6.14 -4.02
N LEU A 4 12.24 -5.63 -4.51
CA LEU A 4 11.97 -5.36 -5.91
C LEU A 4 12.05 -3.86 -6.17
N TYR A 5 13.08 -3.43 -6.90
CA TYR A 5 13.17 -2.09 -7.46
C TYR A 5 12.23 -1.96 -8.65
N ILE A 6 11.46 -0.89 -8.68
CA ILE A 6 10.42 -0.61 -9.68
C ILE A 6 10.69 0.79 -10.25
N PRO A 7 11.29 0.92 -11.44
CA PRO A 7 11.51 2.22 -12.04
C PRO A 7 10.21 2.82 -12.56
N LYS A 8 10.15 4.15 -12.58
CA LYS A 8 9.17 4.92 -13.34
C LYS A 8 9.92 5.97 -14.14
N TYR A 9 9.95 5.82 -15.46
CA TYR A 9 10.73 6.70 -16.31
C TYR A 9 9.94 7.95 -16.68
N GLN A 10 10.63 9.09 -16.83
CA GLN A 10 9.97 10.30 -17.32
C GLN A 10 9.38 10.06 -18.71
N ASN A 11 8.16 10.53 -18.95
CA ASN A 11 7.40 10.31 -20.20
C ASN A 11 7.08 8.83 -20.50
N GLU A 12 7.21 7.94 -19.52
CA GLU A 12 6.66 6.59 -19.63
C GLU A 12 5.15 6.67 -19.87
N ARG A 13 4.66 5.91 -20.85
CA ARG A 13 3.27 5.88 -21.27
C ARG A 13 2.62 4.55 -20.93
N GLY A 14 1.37 4.62 -20.47
CA GLY A 14 0.57 3.44 -20.15
C GLY A 14 0.41 3.23 -18.65
N GLU A 15 -0.03 2.03 -18.28
CA GLU A 15 -0.08 1.61 -16.88
C GLU A 15 1.34 1.44 -16.33
N PHE A 16 1.67 2.18 -15.27
CA PHE A 16 2.99 2.13 -14.66
C PHE A 16 3.28 0.79 -14.00
N LEU A 17 4.56 0.42 -13.96
CA LEU A 17 5.03 -0.84 -13.37
C LEU A 17 4.57 -1.06 -11.93
N ILE A 18 4.51 0.00 -11.10
CA ILE A 18 4.00 -0.09 -9.73
C ILE A 18 2.58 -0.67 -9.68
N THR A 19 1.70 -0.26 -10.59
CA THR A 19 0.32 -0.73 -10.65
C THR A 19 0.25 -2.20 -11.03
N LYS A 20 1.08 -2.62 -11.99
CA LYS A 20 1.21 -4.04 -12.38
C LYS A 20 1.76 -4.88 -11.24
N VAL A 21 2.75 -4.37 -10.50
CA VAL A 21 3.33 -5.06 -9.35
C VAL A 21 2.30 -5.24 -8.24
N ILE A 22 1.53 -4.20 -7.90
CA ILE A 22 0.48 -4.31 -6.87
C ILE A 22 -0.58 -5.32 -7.30
N ARG A 23 -0.98 -5.32 -8.59
CA ARG A 23 -1.90 -6.33 -9.13
C ARG A 23 -1.35 -7.74 -8.91
N GLU A 24 -0.15 -8.03 -9.43
CA GLU A 24 0.45 -9.37 -9.32
C GLU A 24 0.68 -9.80 -7.86
N TYR A 25 1.05 -8.85 -6.99
CA TYR A 25 1.24 -9.12 -5.56
C TYR A 25 -0.08 -9.49 -4.88
N THR A 26 -1.12 -8.68 -5.06
CA THR A 26 -2.42 -8.93 -4.43
C THR A 26 -3.12 -10.17 -4.99
N GLU A 27 -3.03 -10.43 -6.30
CA GLU A 27 -3.58 -11.65 -6.92
C GLU A 27 -3.00 -12.93 -6.32
N ARG A 28 -1.72 -12.93 -5.96
CA ARG A 28 -0.97 -14.13 -5.52
C ARG A 28 -0.88 -14.29 -4.01
N ALA A 29 -1.53 -13.42 -3.25
CA ALA A 29 -1.47 -13.39 -1.79
C ALA A 29 -2.74 -13.96 -1.12
N PRO A 30 -2.99 -15.29 -1.09
CA PRO A 30 -4.23 -15.94 -0.57
C PRO A 30 -4.69 -15.37 0.79
N GLU A 31 -3.73 -15.04 1.64
CA GLU A 31 -3.92 -14.61 3.02
C GLU A 31 -3.87 -13.07 3.21
N LEU A 32 -3.63 -12.30 2.15
CA LEU A 32 -3.70 -10.83 2.22
C LEU A 32 -5.15 -10.40 2.47
N ASN A 33 -5.34 -9.67 3.55
CA ASN A 33 -6.67 -9.23 3.97
C ASN A 33 -6.70 -7.80 4.52
N CYS A 34 -5.56 -7.12 4.71
CA CYS A 34 -5.55 -5.67 4.87
C CYS A 34 -4.39 -5.00 4.14
N ILE A 35 -4.70 -3.82 3.64
CA ILE A 35 -3.72 -2.85 3.19
C ILE A 35 -3.83 -1.60 4.07
N LEU A 36 -2.74 -1.26 4.76
CA LEU A 36 -2.61 0.07 5.36
C LEU A 36 -1.81 0.95 4.40
N SER A 37 -2.34 2.12 4.05
CA SER A 37 -1.65 3.00 3.10
C SER A 37 -1.53 4.43 3.58
N SER A 38 -0.30 4.91 3.55
CA SER A 38 0.10 6.29 3.78
C SER A 38 0.35 6.97 2.44
N PRO A 39 -0.60 7.77 1.93
CA PRO A 39 -0.38 8.60 0.76
C PRO A 39 0.46 9.81 1.12
N GLY A 40 1.36 10.25 0.23
CA GLY A 40 1.93 11.59 0.34
C GLY A 40 0.85 12.66 0.16
N TYR A 41 0.06 12.51 -0.90
CA TYR A 41 -1.17 13.24 -1.15
C TYR A 41 -2.25 12.27 -1.66
N LEU A 42 -3.51 12.57 -1.32
CA LEU A 42 -4.70 11.96 -1.89
C LEU A 42 -5.22 12.81 -3.05
N SER A 43 -5.88 12.19 -4.03
CA SER A 43 -6.74 12.90 -4.99
C SER A 43 -7.72 13.80 -4.23
N ASN A 44 -7.92 15.05 -4.67
CA ASN A 44 -8.72 16.04 -3.94
C ASN A 44 -9.94 16.57 -4.71
N LYS A 45 -10.26 15.96 -5.86
CA LYS A 45 -11.47 16.24 -6.64
C LYS A 45 -12.28 14.97 -6.78
N ILE A 46 -13.58 15.04 -6.54
CA ILE A 46 -14.51 13.90 -6.57
C ILE A 46 -14.29 13.01 -7.79
N ASN A 47 -14.35 13.58 -9.00
CA ASN A 47 -14.17 12.84 -10.26
C ASN A 47 -12.82 12.09 -10.35
N THR A 48 -11.75 12.66 -9.81
CA THR A 48 -10.42 12.01 -9.81
C THR A 48 -10.24 10.98 -8.70
N ILE A 49 -11.03 11.10 -7.62
CA ILE A 49 -11.09 10.07 -6.57
C ILE A 49 -11.86 8.88 -7.11
N ASP A 50 -13.04 9.10 -7.70
CA ASP A 50 -13.87 8.06 -8.31
C ASP A 50 -13.07 7.26 -9.34
N LEU A 51 -12.47 7.96 -10.31
CA LEU A 51 -11.67 7.31 -11.36
C LEU A 51 -10.46 6.55 -10.81
N PHE A 52 -9.88 6.98 -9.67
CA PHE A 52 -8.80 6.26 -9.02
C PHE A 52 -9.31 4.99 -8.35
N VAL A 53 -10.36 5.10 -7.52
CA VAL A 53 -10.92 3.98 -6.77
C VAL A 53 -11.53 2.93 -7.71
N ASP A 54 -12.23 3.36 -8.75
CA ASP A 54 -12.84 2.48 -9.74
C ASP A 54 -11.78 1.61 -10.44
N LYS A 55 -10.64 2.21 -10.83
CA LYS A 55 -9.53 1.46 -11.43
C LYS A 55 -8.82 0.58 -10.41
N MET A 56 -8.51 1.10 -9.23
CA MET A 56 -7.83 0.30 -8.19
C MET A 56 -8.66 -0.92 -7.81
N CYS A 57 -9.96 -0.77 -7.53
CA CYS A 57 -10.80 -1.88 -7.10
C CYS A 57 -11.24 -2.76 -8.27
N GLY A 58 -11.39 -2.20 -9.47
CA GLY A 58 -11.83 -2.94 -10.65
C GLY A 58 -10.76 -3.80 -11.30
N SER A 59 -9.48 -3.43 -11.18
CA SER A 59 -8.40 -4.12 -11.90
C SER A 59 -7.08 -4.27 -11.17
N VAL A 60 -6.95 -3.82 -9.91
CA VAL A 60 -5.66 -3.91 -9.18
C VAL A 60 -5.80 -4.68 -7.89
N LEU A 61 -6.80 -4.36 -7.08
CA LEU A 61 -7.04 -4.99 -5.80
C LEU A 61 -7.96 -6.19 -6.01
N HIS A 62 -7.36 -7.34 -6.23
CA HIS A 62 -8.08 -8.59 -6.30
C HIS A 62 -8.39 -9.05 -4.87
N ARG A 63 -9.56 -9.69 -4.69
CA ARG A 63 -10.07 -10.38 -3.49
C ARG A 63 -11.01 -9.60 -2.57
N SER A 64 -11.95 -10.38 -2.05
CA SER A 64 -12.84 -10.05 -0.95
C SER A 64 -12.91 -11.27 -0.03
N PRO A 65 -12.80 -11.13 1.30
CA PRO A 65 -12.81 -9.87 2.05
C PRO A 65 -11.42 -9.20 2.15
N LEU A 66 -11.31 -7.95 1.70
CA LEU A 66 -10.14 -7.08 1.85
C LEU A 66 -10.51 -5.84 2.67
N ALA A 67 -9.67 -5.47 3.63
CA ALA A 67 -9.75 -4.22 4.35
C ALA A 67 -8.71 -3.21 3.84
N ILE A 68 -9.03 -1.92 3.89
CA ILE A 68 -8.07 -0.85 3.56
C ILE A 68 -8.15 0.24 4.61
N GLY A 69 -7.01 0.56 5.23
CA GLY A 69 -6.87 1.71 6.10
C GLY A 69 -6.08 2.81 5.43
N LEU A 70 -6.67 3.99 5.28
CA LEU A 70 -6.01 5.16 4.70
C LEU A 70 -5.59 6.14 5.78
N PHE A 71 -4.32 6.51 5.77
CA PHE A 71 -3.81 7.61 6.57
C PHE A 71 -4.04 8.95 5.86
N ASN A 72 -4.00 10.04 6.62
CA ASN A 72 -4.34 11.37 6.11
C ASN A 72 -3.34 11.91 5.08
N GLY A 73 -2.07 11.51 5.12
CA GLY A 73 -1.05 12.16 4.31
C GLY A 73 -1.01 13.68 4.53
N MET A 74 -0.70 14.44 3.49
CA MET A 74 -0.63 15.91 3.56
C MET A 74 -1.98 16.62 3.49
N ASN A 75 -3.02 15.98 2.96
CA ASN A 75 -4.30 16.63 2.62
C ASN A 75 -5.58 15.86 2.98
N GLY A 76 -5.51 14.65 3.53
CA GLY A 76 -6.66 13.77 3.77
C GLY A 76 -7.73 14.38 4.69
N ASN A 77 -7.32 15.20 5.66
CA ASN A 77 -8.22 15.93 6.57
C ASN A 77 -8.84 17.19 5.95
N ASN A 78 -8.44 17.59 4.74
CA ASN A 78 -9.01 18.77 4.12
C ASN A 78 -10.49 18.50 3.75
N PRO A 79 -11.36 19.53 3.83
CA PRO A 79 -12.75 19.39 3.42
C PRO A 79 -12.91 19.05 1.94
N LEU A 80 -13.87 18.17 1.64
CA LEU A 80 -14.39 17.85 0.31
C LEU A 80 -15.92 17.84 0.39
N GLY A 81 -16.53 19.02 0.29
CA GLY A 81 -17.96 19.19 0.54
C GLY A 81 -18.30 18.98 2.02
N LYS A 82 -19.08 17.94 2.33
CA LYS A 82 -19.53 17.61 3.70
C LYS A 82 -18.64 16.60 4.42
N THR A 83 -17.70 15.98 3.72
CA THR A 83 -16.74 15.02 4.29
C THR A 83 -15.34 15.58 4.17
N THR A 84 -14.36 14.89 4.76
CA THR A 84 -12.95 15.05 4.43
C THR A 84 -12.60 14.26 3.16
N ILE A 85 -11.42 14.52 2.59
CA ILE A 85 -10.91 13.79 1.43
C ILE A 85 -10.76 12.29 1.74
N VAL A 86 -10.22 11.93 2.91
CA VAL A 86 -10.02 10.52 3.29
C VAL A 86 -11.35 9.80 3.52
N GLU A 87 -12.33 10.48 4.12
CA GLU A 87 -13.68 9.92 4.31
C GLU A 87 -14.36 9.64 2.97
N TYR A 88 -14.16 10.51 1.97
CA TYR A 88 -14.72 10.28 0.64
C TYR A 88 -14.07 9.07 -0.05
N HIS A 89 -12.74 8.89 0.04
CA HIS A 89 -12.09 7.68 -0.45
C HIS A 89 -12.64 6.43 0.24
N ASN A 90 -12.75 6.45 1.57
CA ASN A 90 -13.28 5.33 2.35
C ASN A 90 -14.72 5.00 1.96
N MET A 91 -15.56 6.01 1.67
CA MET A 91 -16.90 5.80 1.13
C MET A 91 -16.86 5.06 -0.21
N ARG A 92 -16.04 5.53 -1.16
CA ARG A 92 -15.90 4.90 -2.49
C ARG A 92 -15.37 3.47 -2.41
N PHE A 93 -14.37 3.19 -1.56
CA PHE A 93 -13.87 1.83 -1.36
C PHE A 93 -14.96 0.88 -0.84
N ARG A 94 -15.83 1.34 0.07
CA ARG A 94 -16.95 0.53 0.60
C ARG A 94 -17.97 0.16 -0.47
N GLU A 95 -18.18 0.99 -1.49
CA GLU A 95 -19.08 0.67 -2.59
C GLU A 95 -18.60 -0.52 -3.44
N TYR A 96 -17.29 -0.82 -3.41
CA TYR A 96 -16.69 -2.01 -4.01
C TYR A 96 -16.63 -3.21 -3.05
N GLY A 97 -17.30 -3.14 -1.89
CA GLY A 97 -17.30 -4.21 -0.89
C GLY A 97 -16.00 -4.33 -0.08
N ILE A 98 -15.10 -3.34 -0.17
CA ILE A 98 -13.88 -3.27 0.63
C ILE A 98 -14.21 -2.71 2.01
N ASN A 99 -13.70 -3.36 3.06
CA ASN A 99 -13.86 -2.87 4.43
C ASN A 99 -12.91 -1.68 4.68
N ALA A 100 -13.36 -0.46 4.37
CA ALA A 100 -12.56 0.74 4.58
C ALA A 100 -12.49 1.13 6.07
N LEU A 101 -11.30 1.02 6.65
CA LEU A 101 -10.96 1.26 8.04
C LEU A 101 -10.73 2.76 8.26
N THR A 102 -11.45 3.35 9.22
CA THR A 102 -11.19 4.72 9.66
C THR A 102 -10.01 4.70 10.64
N ILE A 103 -8.99 5.53 10.43
CA ILE A 103 -7.81 5.63 11.29
C ILE A 103 -7.70 7.05 11.85
N ASN A 104 -7.73 7.18 13.18
CA ASN A 104 -7.53 8.46 13.86
C ASN A 104 -6.04 8.81 13.83
N CYS A 105 -5.63 9.60 12.84
CA CYS A 105 -4.23 10.02 12.69
C CYS A 105 -3.97 11.37 13.37
N LYS A 106 -2.73 11.60 13.82
CA LYS A 106 -2.26 12.89 14.33
C LYS A 106 -2.55 13.99 13.29
N LYS A 107 -2.75 15.22 13.75
CA LYS A 107 -2.94 16.38 12.86
C LYS A 107 -1.66 16.74 12.08
N GLN A 108 -0.52 16.21 12.48
CA GLN A 108 0.74 16.43 11.79
C GLN A 108 0.66 15.85 10.37
N LYS A 109 1.16 16.61 9.41
CA LYS A 109 1.22 16.16 8.02
C LYS A 109 2.38 15.18 7.87
N ASP A 110 2.09 14.00 7.33
CA ASP A 110 3.09 13.00 6.96
C ASP A 110 3.13 12.89 5.42
N HIS A 111 4.34 12.95 4.85
CA HIS A 111 4.56 12.85 3.41
C HIS A 111 5.26 11.53 3.02
N ARG A 112 5.49 10.64 3.98
CA ARG A 112 5.97 9.27 3.73
C ARG A 112 4.89 8.53 2.95
N LYS A 113 5.32 7.97 1.83
CA LYS A 113 4.48 7.28 0.87
C LYS A 113 4.75 5.79 1.02
N MET A 114 3.82 5.11 1.68
CA MET A 114 3.98 3.71 2.08
C MET A 114 2.68 2.94 1.89
N MET A 115 2.79 1.67 1.54
CA MET A 115 1.68 0.72 1.57
C MET A 115 2.16 -0.57 2.24
N PHE A 116 1.47 -0.97 3.30
CA PHE A 116 1.76 -2.16 4.07
C PHE A 116 0.73 -3.23 3.72
N PHE A 117 1.21 -4.43 3.41
CA PHE A 117 0.39 -5.59 3.06
C PHE A 117 0.39 -6.56 4.23
N ILE A 118 -0.78 -6.70 4.87
CA ILE A 118 -0.94 -7.39 6.15
C ILE A 118 -1.78 -8.65 5.97
N TYR A 119 -1.26 -9.75 6.52
CA TYR A 119 -1.80 -11.10 6.42
C TYR A 119 -2.23 -11.58 7.82
N GLU A 120 -3.21 -12.48 7.85
CA GLU A 120 -3.73 -13.19 9.04
C GLU A 120 -4.03 -12.40 10.37
N PRO A 121 -4.62 -11.20 10.37
CA PRO A 121 -5.37 -10.65 11.52
C PRO A 121 -6.40 -11.60 12.13
N GLY A 122 -6.59 -11.51 13.43
CA GLY A 122 -7.75 -12.12 14.07
C GLY A 122 -9.06 -11.38 13.74
N ASN A 123 -9.09 -10.05 13.90
CA ASN A 123 -10.30 -9.23 13.70
C ASN A 123 -10.00 -7.71 13.54
N TYR A 124 -9.65 -7.28 12.33
CA TYR A 124 -9.28 -5.88 12.03
C TYR A 124 -10.27 -4.81 12.50
N SER A 125 -11.57 -5.07 12.39
CA SER A 125 -12.59 -4.07 12.72
C SER A 125 -12.65 -3.78 14.22
N GLN A 126 -12.29 -4.75 15.07
CA GLN A 126 -12.15 -4.54 16.52
C GLN A 126 -10.79 -3.93 16.86
N GLU A 127 -9.71 -4.41 16.23
CA GLU A 127 -8.34 -3.91 16.41
C GLU A 127 -8.22 -2.41 16.09
N ILE A 128 -8.77 -1.95 14.96
CA ILE A 128 -8.76 -0.52 14.58
C ILE A 128 -9.67 0.32 15.47
N LYS A 129 -10.81 -0.23 15.92
CA LYS A 129 -11.66 0.48 16.91
C LYS A 129 -10.91 0.69 18.22
N MET A 130 -10.10 -0.28 18.65
CA MET A 130 -9.24 -0.14 19.82
C MET A 130 -8.11 0.89 19.59
N LEU A 131 -7.49 0.92 18.41
CA LEU A 131 -6.54 1.98 18.00
C LEU A 131 -7.14 3.38 18.13
N ASN A 132 -8.38 3.53 17.65
CA ASN A 132 -9.05 4.83 17.60
C ASN A 132 -9.55 5.32 18.95
N ASN A 133 -9.95 4.40 19.84
CA ASN A 133 -10.59 4.72 21.12
C ASN A 133 -9.59 4.94 22.27
N ASN A 134 -8.33 4.55 22.12
CA ASN A 134 -7.32 4.82 23.13
C ASN A 134 -6.88 6.29 23.04
N SER A 135 -6.93 7.04 24.14
CA SER A 135 -6.48 8.44 24.21
C SER A 135 -5.25 8.64 25.11
N GLY A 136 -4.60 7.53 25.51
CA GLY A 136 -3.40 7.49 26.34
C GLY A 136 -2.15 7.00 25.58
N ASP A 137 -1.14 6.54 26.30
CA ASP A 137 0.05 5.90 25.70
C ASP A 137 -0.38 4.68 24.87
N LYS A 138 -0.07 4.73 23.57
CA LYS A 138 -0.46 3.69 22.60
C LYS A 138 0.63 2.68 22.37
N THR A 139 1.78 2.81 23.02
CA THR A 139 2.93 1.93 22.81
C THR A 139 2.55 0.48 23.08
N ASP A 140 1.91 0.20 24.23
CA ASP A 140 1.46 -1.15 24.58
C ASP A 140 0.45 -1.72 23.58
N PHE A 141 -0.48 -0.88 23.10
CA PHE A 141 -1.46 -1.32 22.11
C PHE A 141 -0.80 -1.57 20.75
N ILE A 142 0.06 -0.67 20.27
CA ILE A 142 0.77 -0.82 19.00
C ILE A 142 1.65 -2.07 19.07
N ASP A 143 2.30 -2.31 20.20
CA ASP A 143 3.10 -3.52 20.43
C ASP A 143 2.23 -4.77 20.36
N TRP A 144 1.07 -4.77 21.03
CA TRP A 144 0.09 -5.85 20.90
C TRP A 144 -0.38 -6.05 19.45
N TYR A 145 -0.74 -4.98 18.75
CA TYR A 145 -1.23 -5.03 17.38
C TYR A 145 -0.17 -5.59 16.44
N ILE A 146 1.06 -5.07 16.50
CA ILE A 146 2.20 -5.53 15.70
C ILE A 146 2.48 -7.02 15.95
N ASN A 147 2.40 -7.47 17.21
CA ASN A 147 2.56 -8.89 17.56
C ASN A 147 1.40 -9.79 17.10
N SER A 148 0.23 -9.22 16.78
CA SER A 148 -0.95 -9.95 16.33
C SER A 148 -1.10 -10.05 14.81
N ILE A 149 -0.25 -9.37 14.04
CA ILE A 149 -0.32 -9.31 12.58
C ILE A 149 0.97 -9.81 11.93
N LYS A 150 0.89 -10.12 10.64
CA LYS A 150 2.07 -10.39 9.81
C LYS A 150 2.15 -9.40 8.65
N VAL A 151 3.12 -8.50 8.69
CA VAL A 151 3.44 -7.66 7.52
C VAL A 151 4.31 -8.47 6.56
N LYS A 152 3.76 -8.86 5.40
CA LYS A 152 4.49 -9.65 4.40
C LYS A 152 5.06 -8.82 3.26
N GLY A 153 4.62 -7.56 3.15
CA GLY A 153 5.10 -6.64 2.13
C GLY A 153 4.99 -5.18 2.55
N ILE A 154 5.94 -4.36 2.12
CA ILE A 154 5.92 -2.90 2.25
C ILE A 154 6.38 -2.30 0.92
N LEU A 155 5.51 -1.50 0.31
CA LEU A 155 5.84 -0.67 -0.84
C LEU A 155 6.19 0.73 -0.35
N ILE A 156 7.33 1.26 -0.78
CA ILE A 156 7.85 2.59 -0.44
C ILE A 156 8.17 3.33 -1.74
N GLY A 157 7.79 4.60 -1.86
CA GLY A 157 8.22 5.40 -3.02
C GLY A 157 7.23 6.44 -3.49
N SER A 158 7.17 6.70 -4.79
CA SER A 158 6.37 7.78 -5.35
C SER A 158 4.90 7.41 -5.55
N SER A 159 4.17 7.30 -4.45
CA SER A 159 2.74 7.01 -4.47
C SER A 159 1.93 8.04 -3.70
N ASN A 160 1.59 9.14 -4.38
CA ASN A 160 0.33 9.81 -4.07
C ASN A 160 -0.80 8.87 -4.44
N GLN A 161 -1.82 8.70 -3.60
CA GLN A 161 -3.00 7.91 -3.95
C GLN A 161 -3.92 8.71 -4.87
N SER A 162 -3.54 8.72 -6.15
CA SER A 162 -4.25 9.45 -7.18
C SER A 162 -4.21 8.71 -8.51
N HIS A 163 -5.19 8.98 -9.36
CA HIS A 163 -5.25 8.41 -10.70
C HIS A 163 -3.95 8.66 -11.48
N ASN A 164 -3.41 9.88 -11.37
CA ASN A 164 -2.24 10.25 -12.15
C ASN A 164 -0.95 9.55 -11.72
N THR A 165 -0.90 9.07 -10.48
CA THR A 165 0.28 8.39 -9.98
C THR A 165 0.35 6.94 -10.41
N TYR A 166 -0.81 6.29 -10.57
CA TYR A 166 -0.93 4.86 -10.87
C TYR A 166 -1.35 4.55 -12.32
N PHE A 167 -2.09 5.46 -12.96
CA PHE A 167 -2.78 5.18 -14.23
C PHE A 167 -2.68 6.27 -15.30
N SER A 168 -2.00 7.40 -15.05
CA SER A 168 -1.82 8.44 -16.08
C SER A 168 -0.79 8.01 -17.12
N TYR A 169 -1.00 8.48 -18.34
CA TYR A 169 -0.21 8.11 -19.50
C TYR A 169 1.06 8.95 -19.69
N ASP A 170 1.37 9.89 -18.79
CA ASP A 170 2.61 10.65 -18.82
C ASP A 170 3.17 10.82 -17.40
N ALA A 171 4.31 10.17 -17.13
CA ALA A 171 5.09 10.41 -15.91
C ALA A 171 5.78 11.78 -15.99
N SER A 172 5.39 12.71 -15.12
CA SER A 172 5.92 14.08 -15.11
C SER A 172 7.40 14.16 -14.69
N LYS A 173 7.89 13.18 -13.94
CA LYS A 173 9.27 13.06 -13.44
C LYS A 173 9.67 11.59 -13.42
N GLY A 174 10.97 11.33 -13.53
CA GLY A 174 11.54 10.01 -13.25
C GLY A 174 11.54 9.75 -11.74
N GLU A 175 10.99 8.62 -11.33
CA GLU A 175 10.82 8.23 -9.93
C GLU A 175 11.12 6.72 -9.80
N ALA A 176 11.15 6.22 -8.57
CA ALA A 176 11.26 4.79 -8.33
C ALA A 176 10.51 4.41 -7.05
N ASP A 177 10.05 3.17 -7.05
CA ASP A 177 9.42 2.51 -5.93
C ASP A 177 10.21 1.27 -5.53
N LEU A 178 10.07 0.88 -4.27
CA LEU A 178 10.69 -0.31 -3.70
C LEU A 178 9.61 -1.13 -3.01
N LEU A 179 9.39 -2.36 -3.47
CA LEU A 179 8.59 -3.34 -2.76
C LEU A 179 9.53 -4.27 -1.99
N MET A 180 9.49 -4.21 -0.66
CA MET A 180 10.15 -5.17 0.22
C MET A 180 9.13 -6.22 0.67
N PHE A 181 9.45 -7.51 0.61
CA PHE A 181 8.50 -8.58 0.91
C PHE A 181 9.17 -9.89 1.34
N THR A 182 8.41 -10.80 1.94
CA THR A 182 8.92 -12.12 2.40
C THR A 182 8.38 -13.31 1.61
N ASP A 183 7.39 -13.12 0.74
CA ASP A 183 6.78 -14.18 -0.06
C ASP A 183 7.71 -14.74 -1.16
N GLU A 184 8.20 -15.97 -0.96
CA GLU A 184 9.07 -16.67 -1.91
C GLU A 184 8.35 -17.11 -3.19
N ILE A 185 7.04 -17.41 -3.11
CA ILE A 185 6.25 -17.80 -4.29
C ILE A 185 6.12 -16.58 -5.22
N PHE A 186 5.81 -15.41 -4.64
CA PHE A 186 5.81 -14.16 -5.38
C PHE A 186 7.19 -13.82 -5.94
N ALA A 187 8.28 -14.03 -5.18
CA ALA A 187 9.64 -13.82 -5.68
C ALA A 187 9.95 -14.65 -6.93
N LYS A 188 9.68 -15.97 -6.89
CA LYS A 188 9.88 -16.88 -8.03
C LYS A 188 9.07 -16.46 -9.25
N HIS A 189 7.82 -16.04 -9.03
CA HIS A 189 6.98 -15.51 -10.10
C HIS A 189 7.58 -14.24 -10.73
N MET A 190 8.02 -13.28 -9.91
CA MET A 190 8.61 -12.05 -10.41
C MET A 190 9.91 -12.28 -11.18
N ILE A 191 10.75 -13.25 -10.77
CA ILE A 191 11.93 -13.66 -11.54
C ILE A 191 11.52 -14.09 -12.95
N ASN A 192 10.48 -14.91 -13.07
CA ASN A 192 9.98 -15.35 -14.37
C ASN A 192 9.47 -14.15 -15.19
N ARG A 193 8.67 -13.26 -14.59
CA ARG A 193 8.10 -12.09 -15.29
C ARG A 193 9.16 -11.09 -15.75
N ILE A 194 10.21 -10.86 -14.97
CA ILE A 194 11.33 -9.99 -15.33
C ILE A 194 12.16 -10.63 -16.47
N ASN A 195 12.36 -11.95 -16.45
CA ASN A 195 13.17 -12.65 -17.45
C ASN A 195 12.42 -12.99 -18.76
N LEU A 196 11.10 -12.82 -18.80
CA LEU A 196 10.28 -13.05 -20.01
C LEU A 196 10.40 -11.92 -21.05
N GLY A 197 11.28 -10.93 -20.82
CA GLY A 197 11.52 -9.77 -21.67
C GLY A 197 11.84 -10.15 -23.13
N SER A 198 10.81 -10.08 -23.98
CA SER A 198 10.81 -9.88 -25.45
C SER A 198 9.54 -10.38 -26.14
N ASN A 199 8.82 -11.37 -25.57
CA ASN A 199 7.71 -12.04 -26.26
C ASN A 199 6.30 -11.48 -25.94
N TYR A 200 6.15 -10.68 -24.87
CA TYR A 200 4.87 -10.10 -24.44
C TYR A 200 5.02 -8.63 -24.03
N PRO A 201 4.99 -7.68 -24.98
CA PRO A 201 5.33 -6.27 -24.73
C PRO A 201 4.41 -5.58 -23.72
N ASN A 202 3.17 -6.04 -23.54
CA ASN A 202 2.23 -5.44 -22.58
C ASN A 202 2.40 -5.95 -21.13
N ASP A 203 3.05 -7.10 -20.94
CA ASP A 203 3.25 -7.75 -19.64
C ASP A 203 4.68 -7.63 -19.12
N ASN A 204 5.48 -6.77 -19.78
CA ASN A 204 6.89 -6.68 -19.48
C ASN A 204 7.15 -5.89 -18.19
N PHE A 205 7.99 -6.45 -17.33
CA PHE A 205 8.52 -5.82 -16.12
C PHE A 205 9.96 -5.33 -16.36
N ASP A 206 10.24 -4.88 -17.59
CA ASP A 206 11.55 -4.35 -18.00
C ASP A 206 12.00 -3.25 -17.04
N GLY A 207 13.28 -3.32 -16.66
CA GLY A 207 13.88 -2.37 -15.73
C GLY A 207 13.63 -2.66 -14.25
N CYS A 208 12.67 -3.53 -13.90
CA CYS A 208 12.55 -4.01 -12.53
C CYS A 208 13.77 -4.88 -12.16
N VAL A 209 14.26 -4.72 -10.93
CA VAL A 209 15.38 -5.52 -10.41
C VAL A 209 14.96 -6.18 -9.11
N LEU A 210 14.96 -7.51 -9.10
CA LEU A 210 14.73 -8.27 -7.88
C LEU A 210 16.07 -8.61 -7.21
N SER A 211 16.14 -8.33 -5.92
CA SER A 211 17.24 -8.72 -5.05
C SER A 211 16.73 -9.55 -3.88
N LYS A 212 17.55 -10.50 -3.43
CA LYS A 212 17.33 -11.26 -2.20
C LYS A 212 18.35 -10.79 -1.17
N SER A 213 17.92 -10.44 0.04
CA SER A 213 18.86 -10.16 1.11
C SER A 213 19.55 -11.46 1.54
N ILE A 214 20.90 -11.44 1.57
CA ILE A 214 21.74 -12.60 1.91
C ILE A 214 22.27 -12.51 3.36
N ALA A 215 22.14 -11.35 4.02
CA ALA A 215 22.79 -11.10 5.31
C ALA A 215 21.87 -11.30 6.53
N GLY A 216 22.21 -12.28 7.37
CA GLY A 216 22.33 -12.18 8.84
C GLY A 216 21.12 -11.84 9.72
N CYS A 217 19.92 -11.64 9.18
CA CYS A 217 18.73 -11.48 10.00
C CYS A 217 18.37 -12.83 10.66
N ILE A 218 18.17 -12.81 11.98
CA ILE A 218 17.85 -13.98 12.80
C ILE A 218 16.49 -14.58 12.39
N ASP A 219 15.67 -13.80 11.67
CA ASP A 219 14.31 -14.15 11.24
C ASP A 219 14.11 -13.95 9.73
N ASP A 220 13.05 -14.54 9.17
CA ASP A 220 12.66 -14.57 7.74
C ASP A 220 12.47 -13.19 7.06
N GLY A 221 12.53 -12.11 7.84
CA GLY A 221 12.39 -10.72 7.45
C GLY A 221 11.08 -10.09 7.90
N GLU A 222 10.17 -10.86 8.49
CA GLU A 222 8.87 -10.35 8.97
C GLU A 222 9.04 -9.36 10.11
N ASP A 223 9.93 -9.66 11.07
CA ASP A 223 10.23 -8.75 12.18
C ASP A 223 10.78 -7.40 11.72
N TYR A 224 11.55 -7.40 10.62
CA TYR A 224 12.03 -6.17 10.00
C TYR A 224 10.88 -5.33 9.43
N LEU A 225 9.96 -5.96 8.68
CA LEU A 225 8.79 -5.28 8.12
C LEU A 225 7.84 -4.80 9.24
N ASN A 226 7.61 -5.63 10.25
CA ASN A 226 6.82 -5.30 11.43
C ASN A 226 7.41 -4.10 12.18
N SER A 227 8.74 -4.03 12.32
CA SER A 227 9.42 -2.90 12.95
C SER A 227 9.23 -1.57 12.19
N ILE A 228 9.21 -1.61 10.85
CA ILE A 228 8.91 -0.43 10.03
C ILE A 228 7.47 0.02 10.24
N LEU A 229 6.50 -0.90 10.26
CA LEU A 229 5.11 -0.54 10.54
C LEU A 229 4.97 0.01 11.96
N LYS A 230 5.63 -0.58 12.96
CA LYS A 230 5.64 -0.09 14.35
C LYS A 230 6.09 1.36 14.44
N ASP A 231 7.25 1.70 13.87
CA ASP A 231 7.72 3.10 13.79
C ASP A 231 6.69 3.99 13.11
N PHE A 232 6.14 3.55 11.98
CA PHE A 232 5.16 4.32 11.24
C PHE A 232 3.91 4.64 12.08
N LEU A 233 3.34 3.64 12.77
CA LEU A 233 2.13 3.79 13.59
C LEU A 233 2.37 4.70 14.81
N LEU A 234 3.48 4.51 15.52
CA LEU A 234 3.86 5.34 16.70
C LEU A 234 3.94 6.82 16.34
N ASN A 235 4.37 7.12 15.13
CA ASN A 235 4.52 8.49 14.65
C ASN A 235 3.23 9.08 14.05
N ASN A 236 2.29 8.26 13.56
CA ASN A 236 1.13 8.74 12.79
C ASN A 236 -0.22 8.65 13.50
N ILE A 237 -0.42 7.74 14.45
CA ILE A 237 -1.73 7.55 15.09
C ILE A 237 -1.88 8.52 16.28
N LEU A 238 -3.07 9.13 16.42
CA LEU A 238 -3.42 10.03 17.55
C LEU A 238 -3.20 9.36 18.89
#